data_AF-A0A2E4MCE4-F1
#
_entry.id   AF-A0A2E4MCE4-F1
#
_cell.length_a   1.000
_cell.length_b   1.000
_cell.length_c   1.000
_cell.angle_alpha   90.00
_cell.angle_beta   90.00
_cell.angle_gamma   90.00
#
_symmetry.space_group_name_H-M   'P 1'
#
loop_
_entity.id
_entity.type
_entity.pdbx_description
1 polymer ?
#
loop_
_entity_poly.entity_id
_entity_poly.type
_entity_poly.pdbx_seq_one_letter_code
_entity_poly.pdbx_strand_id
1 'polypeptide(L)'
;MDYFSHSWLPFMYLYGLGGLLFISGIFITIRSGSLNLDSISHWRWLWTLIFGLVWYMSIHASLTLAALGFVNFAFIIMASVILVSSFATYWIINRKVI
;
A
#
# COMPACT_ATOMS: atom_id res chain seq x y z
N MET A 1 -1.63 21.42 -17.90
CA MET A 1 -2.58 20.39 -18.36
C MET A 1 -1.88 19.10 -18.77
N ASP A 2 -0.69 19.15 -19.38
CA ASP A 2 0.07 17.97 -19.84
C ASP A 2 0.43 16.95 -18.72
N TYR A 3 0.90 17.43 -17.57
CA TYR A 3 1.21 16.56 -16.41
C TYR A 3 -0.02 15.84 -15.82
N PHE A 4 -1.22 16.40 -16.01
CA PHE A 4 -2.42 15.78 -15.49
C PHE A 4 -2.79 14.52 -16.28
N SER A 5 -2.82 14.61 -17.61
CA SER A 5 -3.18 13.48 -18.48
C SER A 5 -2.14 12.36 -18.50
N HIS A 6 -0.86 12.69 -18.36
CA HIS A 6 0.24 11.72 -18.52
C HIS A 6 0.82 11.19 -17.21
N SER A 7 0.60 11.86 -16.07
CA SER A 7 1.16 11.44 -14.78
C SER A 7 0.08 11.20 -13.73
N TRP A 8 -0.77 12.19 -13.46
CA TRP A 8 -1.75 12.09 -12.37
C TRP A 8 -2.98 11.26 -12.72
N LEU A 9 -3.53 11.39 -13.92
CA LEU A 9 -4.71 10.65 -14.35
C LEU A 9 -4.46 9.14 -14.39
N PRO A 10 -3.35 8.63 -14.96
CA PRO A 10 -3.01 7.21 -14.90
C PRO A 10 -2.82 6.72 -13.45
N PHE A 11 -2.14 7.50 -12.61
CA PHE A 11 -1.94 7.17 -11.20
C PHE A 11 -3.28 7.05 -10.45
N MET A 12 -4.16 8.05 -10.58
CA MET A 12 -5.48 8.03 -9.95
C MET A 12 -6.37 6.92 -10.50
N TYR A 13 -6.27 6.59 -11.78
CA TYR A 13 -7.00 5.47 -12.34
C TYR A 13 -6.51 4.15 -11.74
N LEU A 14 -5.20 3.89 -11.75
CA LEU A 14 -4.65 2.63 -11.31
C LEU A 14 -4.84 2.40 -9.81
N TYR A 15 -4.63 3.42 -8.99
CA TYR A 15 -4.67 3.29 -7.53
C TYR A 15 -5.99 3.74 -6.90
N GLY A 16 -6.72 4.67 -7.53
CA GLY A 16 -8.06 5.03 -7.11
C GLY A 16 -9.06 3.95 -7.53
N LEU A 17 -9.27 3.74 -8.83
CA LEU A 17 -10.22 2.73 -9.30
C LEU A 17 -9.72 1.31 -8.97
N GLY A 18 -8.45 1.00 -9.22
CA GLY A 18 -7.89 -0.30 -8.85
C GLY A 18 -7.90 -0.54 -7.34
N GLY A 19 -7.66 0.50 -6.52
CA GLY A 19 -7.78 0.41 -5.06
C GLY A 19 -9.21 0.14 -4.59
N LEU A 20 -10.21 0.80 -5.20
CA LEU A 20 -11.63 0.53 -4.92
C LEU A 20 -12.02 -0.91 -5.26
N LEU A 21 -11.58 -1.42 -6.41
CA LEU A 21 -11.81 -2.81 -6.80
C LEU A 21 -11.11 -3.78 -5.85
N PHE A 22 -9.88 -3.48 -5.43
CA PHE A 22 -9.14 -4.30 -4.47
C PHE A 22 -9.84 -4.36 -3.10
N ILE A 23 -10.27 -3.22 -2.56
CA ILE A 23 -11.02 -3.15 -1.30
C ILE A 23 -12.36 -3.89 -1.42
N SER A 24 -13.05 -3.74 -2.55
CA SER A 24 -14.28 -4.49 -2.82
C SER A 24 -14.03 -6.00 -2.84
N GLY A 25 -12.91 -6.44 -3.43
CA GLY A 25 -12.46 -7.82 -3.39
C GLY A 25 -12.22 -8.32 -1.97
N ILE A 26 -11.50 -7.55 -1.15
CA ILE A 26 -11.30 -7.86 0.28
C ILE A 26 -12.63 -8.00 1.01
N PHE A 27 -13.57 -7.07 0.78
CA PHE A 27 -14.89 -7.10 1.40
C PHE A 27 -15.64 -8.39 1.05
N ILE A 28 -15.63 -8.81 -0.21
CA ILE A 28 -16.25 -10.07 -0.66
C ILE A 28 -15.55 -11.27 -0.01
N THR A 29 -14.22 -11.29 0.06
CA THR A 29 -13.45 -12.38 0.68
C THR A 29 -13.76 -12.52 2.17
N ILE A 30 -13.98 -11.41 2.88
CA ILE A 30 -14.42 -11.43 4.28
C ILE A 30 -15.86 -11.96 4.38
N ARG A 31 -16.77 -11.45 3.56
CA ARG A 31 -18.20 -11.84 3.62
C ARG A 31 -18.47 -13.29 3.22
N SER A 32 -17.64 -13.86 2.36
CA SER A 32 -17.69 -15.27 1.97
C SER A 32 -17.09 -16.22 3.01
N GLY A 33 -16.49 -15.70 4.09
CA GLY A 33 -15.82 -16.49 5.12
C GLY A 33 -14.42 -16.98 4.72
N SER A 34 -13.96 -16.68 3.50
CA SER A 34 -12.61 -17.04 3.04
C SER A 34 -11.52 -16.31 3.83
N LEU A 35 -11.79 -15.10 4.33
CA LEU A 35 -10.93 -14.38 5.26
C LEU A 35 -11.69 -14.17 6.58
N ASN A 36 -11.60 -15.17 7.46
CA ASN A 36 -12.16 -15.11 8.80
C ASN A 36 -11.36 -14.19 9.73
N LEU A 37 -11.93 -13.05 10.13
CA LEU A 37 -11.26 -12.05 10.98
C LEU A 37 -11.07 -12.49 12.44
N ASP A 38 -11.75 -13.55 12.88
CA ASP A 38 -11.56 -14.13 14.23
C ASP A 38 -10.24 -14.92 14.32
N SER A 39 -9.67 -15.32 13.18
CA SER A 39 -8.37 -15.99 13.10
C SER A 39 -7.24 -14.97 13.07
N ILE A 40 -6.33 -15.03 14.04
CA ILE A 40 -5.12 -14.19 14.10
C ILE A 40 -4.31 -14.30 12.80
N SER A 41 -4.24 -15.50 12.20
CA SER A 41 -3.51 -15.71 10.94
C SER A 41 -4.12 -14.94 9.78
N HIS A 42 -5.44 -15.02 9.61
CA HIS A 42 -6.16 -14.31 8.55
C HIS A 42 -6.16 -12.80 8.77
N TRP A 43 -6.23 -12.36 10.03
CA TRP A 43 -6.08 -10.96 10.40
C TRP A 43 -4.71 -10.42 9.99
N ARG A 44 -3.63 -11.18 10.21
CA ARG A 44 -2.28 -10.83 9.74
C ARG A 44 -2.24 -10.73 8.21
N TRP A 45 -2.85 -11.67 7.50
CA TRP A 45 -2.94 -11.64 6.03
C TRP A 45 -3.71 -10.42 5.50
N LEU A 46 -4.81 -10.04 6.14
CA LEU A 46 -5.54 -8.81 5.79
C LEU A 46 -4.62 -7.59 5.89
N TRP A 47 -3.89 -7.45 7.02
CA TRP A 47 -2.96 -6.35 7.19
C TRP A 47 -1.80 -6.39 6.19
N THR A 48 -1.30 -7.57 5.84
CA THR A 48 -0.29 -7.72 4.78
C THR A 48 -0.82 -7.24 3.43
N LEU A 49 -2.07 -7.55 3.08
CA LEU A 49 -2.70 -7.11 1.83
C LEU A 49 -2.87 -5.59 1.79
N ILE A 50 -3.39 -5.00 2.87
CA ILE A 50 -3.57 -3.54 2.98
C ILE A 50 -2.22 -2.82 2.97
N PHE A 51 -1.25 -3.34 3.74
CA PHE A 51 0.11 -2.80 3.75
C PHE A 51 0.75 -2.86 2.36
N GLY A 52 0.64 -4.00 1.67
CA GLY A 52 1.17 -4.18 0.32
C GLY A 52 0.59 -3.18 -0.68
N LEU A 53 -0.73 -2.92 -0.61
CA LEU A 53 -1.37 -1.90 -1.45
C LEU A 53 -0.78 -0.51 -1.18
N VAL A 54 -0.75 -0.07 0.09
CA VAL A 54 -0.24 1.26 0.47
C VAL A 54 1.24 1.42 0.14
N TRP A 55 2.04 0.38 0.38
CA TRP A 55 3.46 0.35 0.07
C TRP A 55 3.70 0.53 -1.43
N TYR A 56 2.98 -0.23 -2.26
CA TYR A 56 3.10 -0.17 -3.71
C TYR A 56 2.64 1.20 -4.26
N MET A 57 1.51 1.72 -3.77
CA MET A 57 1.04 3.08 -4.08
C MET A 57 2.08 4.15 -3.75
N SER A 58 2.75 4.03 -2.61
CA SER A 58 3.72 5.02 -2.13
C SER A 58 4.99 5.05 -2.98
N ILE A 59 5.47 3.90 -3.46
CA ILE A 59 6.61 3.85 -4.38
C ILE A 59 6.27 4.53 -5.69
N HIS A 60 5.12 4.22 -6.28
CA HIS A 60 4.68 4.83 -7.52
C HIS A 60 4.41 6.33 -7.37
N ALA A 61 3.88 6.76 -6.22
CA ALA A 61 3.71 8.17 -5.91
C ALA A 61 5.07 8.88 -5.85
N SER A 62 6.05 8.30 -5.16
CA SER A 62 7.41 8.84 -5.09
C SER A 62 8.06 8.96 -6.46
N LEU A 63 7.99 7.92 -7.29
CA LEU A 63 8.57 7.95 -8.64
C LEU A 63 7.88 8.98 -9.54
N THR A 64 6.55 9.11 -9.43
CA THR A 64 5.78 10.14 -10.14
C THR A 64 6.19 11.53 -9.70
N LEU A 65 6.33 11.78 -8.39
CA LEU A 65 6.79 13.06 -7.85
C LEU A 65 8.22 13.39 -8.29
N ALA A 66 9.12 12.41 -8.31
CA ALA A 66 10.49 12.59 -8.77
C ALA A 66 10.53 12.99 -10.25
N ALA A 67 9.74 12.33 -11.11
CA ALA A 67 9.62 12.65 -12.52
C ALA A 67 9.06 14.06 -12.77
N LEU A 68 8.20 14.55 -11.87
CA LEU A 68 7.64 15.91 -11.90
C LEU A 68 8.58 16.97 -11.29
N GLY A 69 9.79 16.60 -10.86
CA GLY A 69 10.79 17.51 -10.28
C GLY A 69 10.68 17.70 -8.76
N PHE A 70 9.71 17.08 -8.09
CA PHE A 70 9.53 17.13 -6.63
C PHE A 70 10.40 16.09 -5.90
N VAL A 71 11.69 16.05 -6.21
CA VAL A 71 12.63 15.01 -5.76
C VAL A 71 12.73 14.93 -4.23
N ASN A 72 12.70 16.06 -3.53
CA ASN A 72 12.73 16.08 -2.06
C ASN A 72 11.52 15.36 -1.45
N PHE A 73 10.31 15.63 -1.96
CA PHE A 73 9.10 14.97 -1.49
C PHE A 73 9.10 13.48 -1.82
N ALA A 74 9.53 13.11 -3.03
CA ALA A 74 9.70 11.72 -3.43
C ALA A 74 10.65 10.96 -2.49
N PHE A 75 11.78 11.57 -2.13
CA PHE A 75 12.75 10.95 -1.24
C PHE A 75 12.22 10.79 0.19
N ILE A 76 11.52 11.81 0.71
CA ILE A 76 10.89 11.74 2.05
C ILE A 76 9.87 10.60 2.12
N ILE A 77 9.01 10.47 1.11
CA ILE A 77 8.01 9.39 1.07
C ILE A 77 8.71 8.03 0.99
N MET A 78 9.69 7.87 0.09
CA MET A 78 10.43 6.62 -0.06
C MET A 78 11.17 6.22 1.23
N ALA A 79 11.88 7.16 1.86
CA ALA A 79 12.59 6.93 3.11
C ALA A 79 11.61 6.52 4.22
N SER A 80 10.46 7.19 4.31
CA SER A 80 9.40 6.87 5.27
C SER A 80 8.87 5.45 5.08
N VAL A 81 8.61 5.04 3.84
CA VAL A 81 8.17 3.67 3.50
C VAL A 81 9.21 2.62 3.91
N ILE A 82 10.49 2.87 3.62
CA ILE A 82 11.59 1.96 3.99
C ILE A 82 11.72 1.85 5.51
N LEU A 83 11.68 2.98 6.23
CA LEU A 83 11.75 3.01 7.69
C LEU A 83 10.58 2.25 8.31
N VAL A 84 9.35 2.49 7.87
CA VAL A 84 8.15 1.78 8.35
C VAL A 84 8.24 0.29 8.06
N SER A 85 8.70 -0.10 6.85
CA SER A 85 8.85 -1.51 6.47
C SER A 85 9.89 -2.22 7.34
N SER A 86 11.02 -1.55 7.60
CA SER A 86 12.11 -2.08 8.42
C SER A 86 11.68 -2.21 9.89
N PHE A 87 10.99 -1.19 10.41
CA PHE A 87 10.44 -1.21 11.76
C PHE A 87 9.38 -2.29 11.93
N ALA A 88 8.44 -2.41 10.98
CA ALA A 88 7.42 -3.46 10.99
C ALA A 88 8.07 -4.85 10.96
N THR A 89 9.07 -5.06 10.11
CA THR A 89 9.81 -6.33 10.04
C THR A 89 10.54 -6.63 11.34
N TYR A 90 11.30 -5.67 11.87
CA TYR A 90 11.99 -5.80 13.15
C TYR A 90 11.01 -6.15 14.28
N TRP A 91 9.88 -5.46 14.35
CA TRP A 91 8.86 -5.70 15.35
C TRP A 91 8.22 -7.09 15.22
N ILE A 92 7.93 -7.54 13.99
CA ILE A 92 7.39 -8.88 13.74
C ILE A 92 8.39 -9.96 14.17
N ILE A 93 9.69 -9.77 13.90
CA ILE A 93 10.74 -10.72 14.29
C ILE A 93 10.95 -10.74 15.81
N ASN A 94 10.93 -9.58 16.47
CA ASN A 94 11.19 -9.48 17.91
C ASN A 94 9.97 -9.77 18.79
N ARG A 95 8.75 -9.74 18.25
CA ARG A 95 7.61 -10.34 18.95
C ARG A 95 7.81 -11.85 18.95
N LYS A 96 8.24 -12.40 20.09
CA LYS A 96 8.14 -13.84 20.37
C LYS A 96 6.74 -14.28 19.95
N VAL A 97 6.66 -15.12 18.92
CA VAL A 97 5.42 -15.70 18.42
C VAL A 97 4.70 -16.31 19.64
N ILE A 98 3.58 -15.70 20.04
CA ILE A 98 2.60 -16.32 20.95
C ILE A 98 1.84 -17.36 20.12
#